data_AF-A0A1D9QHZ1-F1
#
_entry.id   AF-A0A1D9QHZ1-F1
#
_cell.length_a   1.000
_cell.length_b   1.000
_cell.length_c   1.000
_cell.angle_alpha   90.00
_cell.angle_beta   90.00
_cell.angle_gamma   90.00
#
_symmetry.space_group_name_H-M   'P 1'
#
loop_
_entity.id
_entity.type
_entity.pdbx_description
1 polymer ?
#
loop_
_entity_poly.entity_id
_entity_poly.type
_entity_poly.pdbx_seq_one_letter_code
_entity_poly.pdbx_strand_id
1 'polypeptide(L)'
;MEFVQRNSWGKLVASVLIATVCHNDILEVYNADACSSLQDNLFLPETHPSSSSSAMAWMFTNNTCNPLLADTTSCTLGNYVSYAFNATTANDVREAVVFDNLFNIRLVIRATGHDYNGKSTGAGALSVWTHHLKSISLDDSYKSSAYTGKAATIGADVRSLEAYEFANANNGIIVGGNCPTVALAGSYSQGGGHSPYHKIWPGG
;
A
#
# COMPACT_ATOMS: atom_id res chain seq x y z
N MET A 1 12.07 -20.74 -12.50
CA MET A 1 11.92 -19.43 -13.18
C MET A 1 10.86 -19.47 -14.28
N GLU A 2 10.83 -20.48 -15.16
CA GLU A 2 9.83 -20.55 -16.27
C GLU A 2 8.36 -20.60 -15.83
N PHE A 3 8.03 -21.26 -14.73
CA PHE A 3 6.63 -21.35 -14.24
C PHE A 3 6.08 -20.02 -13.70
N VAL A 4 6.95 -19.16 -13.15
CA VAL A 4 6.56 -17.86 -12.58
C VAL A 4 6.09 -16.92 -13.70
N GLN A 5 6.74 -16.95 -14.86
CA GLN A 5 6.35 -16.13 -16.01
C GLN A 5 5.08 -16.61 -16.72
N ARG A 6 4.75 -17.91 -16.65
CA ARG A 6 3.54 -18.45 -17.31
C ARG A 6 2.25 -18.15 -16.54
N ASN A 7 2.33 -18.01 -15.21
CA ASN A 7 1.16 -17.83 -14.34
C ASN A 7 1.02 -16.41 -13.77
N SER A 8 2.05 -15.58 -13.88
CA SER A 8 1.96 -14.14 -13.57
C SER A 8 2.24 -13.37 -14.86
N TRP A 9 1.19 -12.79 -15.44
CA TRP A 9 1.20 -12.10 -16.74
C TRP A 9 2.02 -10.79 -16.74
N GLY A 10 3.26 -10.82 -16.24
CA GLY A 10 4.08 -9.63 -15.98
C GLY A 10 3.68 -8.87 -14.72
N LYS A 11 2.87 -9.48 -13.83
CA LYS A 11 2.37 -8.84 -12.60
C LYS A 11 3.31 -8.97 -11.40
N LEU A 12 4.24 -9.92 -11.43
CA LEU A 12 5.23 -10.06 -10.39
C LEU A 12 6.36 -9.04 -10.62
N VAL A 13 6.59 -8.14 -9.67
CA VAL A 13 7.64 -7.13 -9.70
C VAL A 13 8.65 -7.40 -8.58
N ALA A 14 9.94 -7.35 -8.91
CA ALA A 14 10.98 -7.36 -7.90
C ALA A 14 10.95 -6.04 -7.13
N SER A 15 11.16 -6.10 -5.82
CA SER A 15 11.20 -4.89 -5.01
C SER A 15 12.42 -4.05 -5.33
N VAL A 16 12.19 -2.81 -5.75
CA VAL A 16 13.19 -1.74 -5.78
C VAL A 16 12.91 -0.83 -4.60
N LEU A 17 13.91 -0.62 -3.74
CA LEU A 17 13.75 0.18 -2.53
C LEU A 17 13.83 1.65 -2.90
N ILE A 18 12.95 2.48 -2.34
CA ILE A 18 12.91 3.91 -2.70
C ILE A 18 14.24 4.62 -2.47
N ALA A 19 15.04 4.15 -1.52
CA ALA A 19 16.32 4.72 -1.15
C ALA A 19 17.51 4.16 -1.94
N THR A 20 17.31 3.23 -2.89
CA THR A 20 18.42 2.70 -3.70
C THR A 20 19.14 3.82 -4.45
N VAL A 21 18.44 4.88 -4.89
CA VAL A 21 19.02 6.10 -5.49
C VAL A 21 20.04 6.83 -4.59
N CYS A 22 20.01 6.60 -3.28
CA CYS A 22 20.91 7.22 -2.30
C CYS A 22 22.16 6.39 -2.01
N HIS A 23 22.28 5.19 -2.57
CA HIS A 23 23.38 4.27 -2.27
C HIS A 23 24.09 3.85 -3.56
N ASN A 24 25.39 3.58 -3.45
CA ASN A 24 26.17 2.97 -4.52
C ASN A 24 25.80 1.48 -4.59
N ASP A 25 24.77 1.16 -5.37
CA ASP A 25 24.24 -0.20 -5.54
C ASP A 25 24.57 -0.74 -6.94
N ILE A 26 24.52 -2.07 -7.09
CA ILE A 26 24.56 -2.75 -8.39
C ILE A 26 23.23 -2.61 -9.14
N LEU A 27 22.12 -2.36 -8.44
CA LEU A 27 20.77 -2.31 -9.00
C LEU A 27 20.41 -0.94 -9.57
N GLU A 28 20.87 0.15 -8.95
CA GLU A 28 20.71 1.51 -9.46
C GLU A 28 21.98 2.32 -9.22
N VAL A 29 22.29 3.21 -10.17
CA VAL A 29 23.40 4.15 -10.03
C VAL A 29 22.98 5.24 -9.06
N TYR A 30 23.86 5.55 -8.10
CA TYR A 30 23.67 6.69 -7.19
C TYR A 30 23.26 7.95 -7.95
N ASN A 31 22.21 8.61 -7.47
CA ASN A 31 21.67 9.82 -8.05
C ASN A 31 21.47 10.88 -6.95
N ALA A 32 22.36 11.87 -6.92
CA ALA A 32 22.36 12.92 -5.91
C ALA A 32 21.05 13.73 -5.87
N ASP A 33 20.49 14.07 -7.03
CA ASP A 33 19.26 14.89 -7.12
C ASP A 33 18.04 14.10 -6.64
N ALA A 34 17.91 12.84 -7.09
CA ALA A 34 16.83 11.96 -6.65
C ALA A 34 16.95 11.64 -5.15
N CYS A 35 18.18 11.46 -4.65
CA CYS A 35 18.42 11.24 -3.24
C CYS A 35 18.05 12.45 -2.40
N SER A 36 18.49 13.65 -2.79
CA SER A 36 18.12 14.90 -2.09
C SER A 36 16.61 15.10 -2.08
N SER A 37 15.96 14.89 -3.23
CA SER A 37 14.49 14.97 -3.33
C SER A 37 13.80 13.96 -2.41
N LEU A 38 14.32 12.73 -2.34
CA LEU A 38 13.78 11.73 -1.41
C LEU A 38 13.99 12.14 0.05
N GLN A 39 15.16 12.66 0.42
CA GLN A 39 15.45 13.09 1.79
C GLN A 39 14.50 14.21 2.24
N ASP A 40 14.21 15.18 1.36
CA ASP A 40 13.27 16.27 1.65
C ASP A 40 11.83 15.79 1.85
N ASN A 41 11.45 14.70 1.17
CA ASN A 41 10.08 14.18 1.17
C ASN A 41 9.92 12.88 1.97
N LEU A 42 10.98 12.37 2.60
CA LEU A 42 10.99 11.04 3.25
C LEU A 42 9.92 10.90 4.32
N PHE A 43 9.62 11.97 5.05
CA PHE A 43 8.64 11.96 6.14
C PHE A 43 7.22 12.29 5.66
N LEU A 44 7.03 12.58 4.37
CA LEU A 44 5.73 12.83 3.80
C LEU A 44 5.06 11.50 3.41
N PRO A 45 3.83 11.23 3.87
CA PRO A 45 3.15 9.98 3.57
C PRO A 45 2.82 9.81 2.08
N GLU A 46 2.86 10.87 1.27
CA GLU A 46 2.67 10.85 -0.18
C GLU A 46 3.80 10.14 -0.93
N THR A 47 5.00 10.06 -0.34
CA THR A 47 6.21 9.53 -0.97
C THR A 47 6.21 8.00 -1.10
N HIS A 48 5.58 7.30 -0.16
CA HIS A 48 5.69 5.84 -0.02
C HIS A 48 4.71 5.00 -0.87
N PRO A 49 3.44 5.41 -1.09
CA PRO A 49 2.43 4.54 -1.68
C PRO A 49 2.71 4.09 -3.12
N SER A 50 3.44 4.87 -3.91
CA SER A 50 3.81 4.52 -5.29
C SER A 50 4.86 3.42 -5.37
N SER A 51 5.58 3.17 -4.27
CA SER A 51 6.51 2.05 -4.15
C SER A 51 5.79 0.79 -3.67
N SER A 52 6.09 -0.33 -4.32
CA SER A 52 5.58 -1.65 -3.98
C SER A 52 6.12 -2.22 -2.66
N SER A 53 7.15 -1.58 -2.07
CA SER A 53 7.88 -2.09 -0.90
C SER A 53 8.06 -1.05 0.22
N SER A 54 7.98 0.25 -0.08
CA SER A 54 8.33 1.31 0.87
C SER A 54 7.47 1.39 2.12
N ALA A 55 8.03 1.18 3.30
CA ALA A 55 7.32 1.37 4.57
C ALA A 55 7.59 2.76 5.14
N MET A 56 6.54 3.47 5.58
CA MET A 56 6.69 4.75 6.28
C MET A 56 7.43 4.57 7.61
N ALA A 57 7.07 3.51 8.34
CA ALA A 57 7.76 3.12 9.56
C ALA A 57 9.04 2.33 9.19
N TRP A 58 10.03 3.03 8.63
CA TRP A 58 11.30 2.47 8.15
C TRP A 58 12.08 1.69 9.22
N MET A 59 11.81 1.91 10.52
CA MET A 59 12.39 1.10 11.58
C MET A 59 12.02 -0.39 11.47
N PHE A 60 10.85 -0.72 10.92
CA PHE A 60 10.42 -2.11 10.68
C PHE A 60 11.11 -2.74 9.47
N THR A 61 11.79 -1.95 8.63
CA THR A 61 12.56 -2.46 7.50
C THR A 61 14.00 -2.81 7.89
N ASN A 62 14.33 -2.74 9.19
CA ASN A 62 15.65 -2.96 9.76
C ASN A 62 16.70 -1.93 9.31
N ASN A 63 16.24 -0.77 8.83
CA ASN A 63 17.09 0.35 8.43
C ASN A 63 18.14 -0.01 7.36
N THR A 64 17.91 -1.07 6.57
CA THR A 64 18.91 -1.66 5.67
C THR A 64 19.09 -0.92 4.36
N CYS A 65 18.23 0.06 4.09
CA CYS A 65 18.34 0.97 2.95
C CYS A 65 17.67 2.29 3.33
N ASN A 66 18.42 3.13 4.03
CA ASN A 66 17.94 4.40 4.56
C ASN A 66 18.68 5.55 3.86
N PRO A 67 17.94 6.49 3.24
CA PRO A 67 18.54 7.54 2.44
C PRO A 67 19.35 8.55 3.27
N LEU A 68 19.26 8.50 4.61
CA LEU A 68 20.02 9.35 5.54
C LEU A 68 21.37 8.73 5.95
N LEU A 69 21.67 7.51 5.50
CA LEU A 69 22.97 6.88 5.70
C LEU A 69 23.95 7.28 4.59
N ALA A 70 25.24 7.01 4.78
CA ALA A 70 26.25 7.29 3.78
C ALA A 70 25.94 6.53 2.47
N ASP A 71 26.29 7.13 1.34
CA ASP A 71 26.16 6.56 -0.01
C ASP A 71 26.92 5.24 -0.19
N THR A 72 27.99 5.04 0.57
CA THR A 72 28.78 3.79 0.64
C THR A 72 28.11 2.68 1.46
N THR A 73 27.03 2.98 2.18
CA THR A 73 26.27 1.97 2.93
C THR A 73 25.51 1.08 1.95
N SER A 74 25.65 -0.24 2.08
CA SER A 74 24.94 -1.17 1.22
C SER A 74 23.43 -1.11 1.46
N CYS A 75 22.67 -0.81 0.42
CA CYS A 75 21.22 -0.93 0.40
C CYS A 75 20.84 -2.41 0.23
N THR A 76 20.18 -3.00 1.23
CA THR A 76 19.74 -4.41 1.14
C THR A 76 18.27 -4.55 1.52
N LEU A 77 17.64 -5.64 1.05
CA LEU A 77 16.22 -5.90 1.29
C LEU A 77 15.85 -6.00 2.76
N GLY A 78 16.73 -6.47 3.67
CA GLY A 78 16.39 -6.57 5.10
C GLY A 78 15.00 -7.17 5.35
N ASN A 79 14.11 -6.38 5.95
CA ASN A 79 12.71 -6.75 6.22
C ASN A 79 11.70 -6.26 5.16
N TYR A 80 12.15 -5.67 4.05
CA TYR A 80 11.32 -5.42 2.88
C TYR A 80 10.87 -6.74 2.24
N VAL A 81 9.72 -6.71 1.58
CA VAL A 81 9.24 -7.81 0.75
C VAL A 81 10.17 -8.02 -0.44
N SER A 82 10.41 -9.26 -0.86
CA SER A 82 11.32 -9.55 -1.97
C SER A 82 10.67 -9.29 -3.33
N TYR A 83 9.39 -9.62 -3.44
CA TYR A 83 8.58 -9.39 -4.62
C TYR A 83 7.23 -8.81 -4.22
N ALA A 84 6.63 -8.08 -5.15
CA ALA A 84 5.24 -7.68 -5.05
C ALA A 84 4.46 -8.19 -6.26
N PHE A 85 3.25 -8.65 -6.03
CA PHE A 85 2.26 -8.96 -7.05
C PHE A 85 1.43 -7.70 -7.27
N ASN A 86 1.57 -7.08 -8.43
CA ASN A 86 0.84 -5.89 -8.82
C ASN A 86 -0.63 -6.25 -9.12
N ALA A 87 -1.49 -6.15 -8.11
CA ALA A 87 -2.88 -6.52 -8.22
C ALA A 87 -3.74 -5.36 -8.75
N THR A 88 -4.39 -5.61 -9.88
CA THR A 88 -5.32 -4.69 -10.56
C THR A 88 -6.76 -5.20 -10.56
N THR A 89 -6.97 -6.48 -10.25
CA THR A 89 -8.28 -7.13 -10.18
C THR A 89 -8.38 -8.08 -8.99
N ALA A 90 -9.61 -8.50 -8.64
CA ALA A 90 -9.80 -9.57 -7.66
C ALA A 90 -9.19 -10.91 -8.11
N ASN A 91 -9.10 -11.16 -9.42
CA ASN A 91 -8.46 -12.35 -9.95
C ASN A 91 -6.95 -12.35 -9.69
N ASP A 92 -6.30 -11.19 -9.85
CA ASP A 92 -4.87 -11.04 -9.54
C ASP A 92 -4.56 -11.36 -8.07
N VAL A 93 -5.42 -10.91 -7.15
CA VAL A 93 -5.30 -11.23 -5.72
C VAL A 93 -5.43 -12.74 -5.48
N ARG A 94 -6.41 -13.39 -6.13
CA ARG A 94 -6.61 -14.83 -6.02
C ARG A 94 -5.39 -15.60 -6.55
N GLU A 95 -4.85 -15.20 -7.69
CA GLU A 95 -3.65 -15.80 -8.28
C GLU A 95 -2.43 -15.65 -7.36
N ALA A 96 -2.23 -14.46 -6.77
CA ALA A 96 -1.16 -14.23 -5.81
C ALA A 96 -1.26 -15.13 -4.58
N VAL A 97 -2.48 -15.32 -4.03
CA VAL A 97 -2.72 -16.20 -2.88
C VAL A 97 -2.46 -17.66 -3.24
N VAL A 98 -2.95 -18.11 -4.40
CA VAL A 98 -2.67 -19.48 -4.87
C VAL A 98 -1.18 -19.70 -5.08
N PHE A 99 -0.48 -18.72 -5.65
CA PHE A 99 0.96 -18.77 -5.85
C PHE A 99 1.71 -18.85 -4.51
N ASP A 100 1.37 -18.04 -3.51
CA ASP A 100 2.02 -18.10 -2.20
C ASP A 100 1.90 -19.51 -1.58
N ASN A 101 0.70 -20.09 -1.66
CA ASN A 101 0.40 -21.38 -1.04
C ASN A 101 1.13 -22.51 -1.75
N LEU A 102 1.20 -22.47 -3.08
CA LEU A 102 1.90 -23.48 -3.88
C LEU A 102 3.41 -23.51 -3.61
N PHE A 103 4.01 -22.34 -3.33
CA PHE A 103 5.45 -22.22 -3.11
C PHE A 103 5.84 -22.06 -1.64
N ASN A 104 4.86 -22.11 -0.72
CA ASN A 104 5.05 -21.89 0.71
C ASN A 104 5.81 -20.59 1.01
N ILE A 105 5.41 -19.51 0.33
CA ILE A 105 6.00 -18.17 0.48
C ILE A 105 5.17 -17.39 1.48
N ARG A 106 5.82 -16.66 2.38
CA ARG A 106 5.12 -15.75 3.30
C ARG A 106 4.34 -14.70 2.50
N LEU A 107 3.03 -14.64 2.71
CA LEU A 107 2.18 -13.60 2.14
C LEU A 107 2.20 -12.33 3.02
N VAL A 108 2.30 -11.17 2.39
CA VAL A 108 2.11 -9.85 2.99
C VAL A 108 1.06 -9.11 2.17
N ILE A 109 0.19 -8.33 2.82
CA ILE A 109 -0.78 -7.48 2.13
C ILE A 109 -0.35 -6.02 2.29
N ARG A 110 -0.28 -5.29 1.17
CA ARG A 110 0.17 -3.90 1.16
C ARG A 110 -0.72 -3.03 0.27
N ALA A 111 -1.27 -1.99 0.89
CA ALA A 111 -1.93 -0.88 0.23
C ALA A 111 -0.95 0.30 0.11
N THR A 112 -0.96 1.24 1.06
CA THR A 112 -0.13 2.47 1.03
C THR A 112 1.19 2.43 1.81
N GLY A 113 1.40 1.44 2.68
CA GLY A 113 2.60 1.37 3.53
C GLY A 113 2.56 2.19 4.83
N HIS A 114 1.37 2.65 5.23
CA HIS A 114 1.12 3.43 6.46
C HIS A 114 1.24 2.65 7.78
N ASP A 115 1.41 1.32 7.74
CA ASP A 115 1.34 0.53 8.97
C ASP A 115 2.54 0.79 9.89
N TYR A 116 2.27 1.43 11.04
CA TYR A 116 3.27 1.79 12.05
C TYR A 116 3.76 0.61 12.90
N ASN A 117 3.29 -0.61 12.64
CA ASN A 117 3.71 -1.83 13.35
C ASN A 117 4.39 -2.84 12.42
N GLY A 118 4.74 -2.43 11.18
CA GLY A 118 5.45 -3.28 10.23
C GLY A 118 4.61 -4.43 9.63
N LYS A 119 3.28 -4.42 9.77
CA LYS A 119 2.41 -5.51 9.28
C LYS A 119 2.32 -5.57 7.75
N SER A 120 2.68 -4.49 7.06
CA SER A 120 2.65 -4.38 5.60
C SER A 120 4.02 -4.62 4.94
N THR A 121 4.96 -5.22 5.67
CA THR A 121 6.28 -5.66 5.18
C THR A 121 6.66 -7.01 5.78
N GLY A 122 7.72 -7.64 5.25
CA GLY A 122 8.29 -8.86 5.81
C GLY A 122 9.42 -9.41 4.96
N ALA A 123 10.52 -9.79 5.61
CA ALA A 123 11.67 -10.40 4.96
C ALA A 123 11.27 -11.65 4.16
N GLY A 124 11.75 -11.77 2.92
CA GLY A 124 11.52 -12.93 2.06
C GLY A 124 10.07 -13.11 1.57
N ALA A 125 9.18 -12.16 1.88
CA ALA A 125 7.76 -12.29 1.57
C ALA A 125 7.41 -11.92 0.12
N LEU A 126 6.28 -12.45 -0.33
CA LEU A 126 5.52 -11.94 -1.47
C LEU A 126 4.45 -10.99 -0.97
N SER A 127 4.50 -9.74 -1.43
CA SER A 127 3.45 -8.76 -1.16
C SER A 127 2.34 -8.85 -2.20
N VAL A 128 1.07 -8.87 -1.80
CA VAL A 128 -0.03 -8.47 -2.68
C VAL A 128 -0.15 -6.96 -2.59
N TRP A 129 0.30 -6.28 -3.64
CA TRP A 129 0.28 -4.82 -3.72
C TRP A 129 -1.04 -4.37 -4.32
N THR A 130 -1.95 -3.92 -3.47
CA THR A 130 -3.34 -3.56 -3.83
C THR A 130 -3.47 -2.14 -4.36
N HIS A 131 -2.36 -1.43 -4.57
CA HIS A 131 -2.33 -0.01 -4.90
C HIS A 131 -3.20 0.39 -6.09
N HIS A 132 -3.39 -0.52 -7.05
CA HIS A 132 -4.16 -0.24 -8.25
C HIS A 132 -5.66 -0.60 -8.14
N LEU A 133 -6.10 -1.15 -7.00
CA LEU A 133 -7.51 -1.42 -6.70
C LEU A 133 -8.21 -0.13 -6.24
N LYS A 134 -8.45 0.78 -7.19
CA LYS A 134 -8.91 2.16 -6.98
C LYS A 134 -10.39 2.42 -7.33
N SER A 135 -11.17 1.37 -7.59
CA SER A 135 -12.57 1.53 -7.97
C SER A 135 -13.41 2.16 -6.84
N ILE A 136 -14.27 3.11 -7.17
CA ILE A 136 -15.31 3.61 -6.27
C ILE A 136 -16.64 3.62 -7.03
N SER A 137 -17.71 3.08 -6.46
CA SER A 137 -19.05 3.13 -7.04
C SER A 137 -20.10 3.44 -6.00
N LEU A 138 -21.14 4.17 -6.39
CA LEU A 138 -22.27 4.55 -5.55
C LEU A 138 -23.45 3.63 -5.81
N ASP A 139 -24.08 3.17 -4.74
CA ASP A 139 -25.44 2.68 -4.73
C ASP A 139 -26.29 3.69 -3.95
N ASP A 140 -27.11 4.45 -4.67
CA ASP A 140 -27.94 5.50 -4.08
C ASP A 140 -29.10 4.97 -3.22
N SER A 141 -29.39 3.67 -3.34
CA SER A 141 -30.58 3.04 -2.75
C SER A 141 -30.27 1.68 -2.16
N TYR A 142 -29.05 1.52 -1.62
CA TYR A 142 -28.60 0.29 -1.01
C TYR A 142 -29.59 -0.14 0.06
N LYS A 143 -29.97 -1.42 0.03
CA LYS A 143 -30.96 -1.98 0.94
C LYS A 143 -30.49 -3.33 1.47
N SER A 144 -30.43 -3.43 2.79
CA SER A 144 -30.15 -4.65 3.54
C SER A 144 -31.02 -4.70 4.79
N SER A 145 -30.94 -5.79 5.56
CA SER A 145 -31.59 -5.87 6.87
C SER A 145 -31.04 -4.89 7.89
N ALA A 146 -29.79 -4.43 7.74
CA ALA A 146 -29.09 -3.59 8.71
C ALA A 146 -29.06 -2.10 8.35
N TYR A 147 -29.18 -1.77 7.05
CA TYR A 147 -29.07 -0.40 6.55
C TYR A 147 -29.85 -0.21 5.26
N THR A 148 -30.49 0.95 5.12
CA THR A 148 -31.09 1.43 3.87
C THR A 148 -30.68 2.88 3.64
N GLY A 149 -30.12 3.19 2.47
CA GLY A 149 -29.62 4.53 2.15
C GLY A 149 -28.53 4.51 1.09
N LYS A 150 -27.81 5.62 0.92
CA LYS A 150 -26.65 5.70 0.03
C LYS A 150 -25.49 4.87 0.59
N ALA A 151 -24.86 4.05 -0.23
CA ALA A 151 -23.66 3.30 0.12
C ALA A 151 -22.62 3.39 -1.00
N ALA A 152 -21.34 3.38 -0.63
CA ALA A 152 -20.24 3.33 -1.58
C ALA A 152 -19.53 1.97 -1.51
N THR A 153 -19.26 1.36 -2.66
CA THR A 153 -18.32 0.24 -2.77
C THR A 153 -16.94 0.81 -3.10
N ILE A 154 -15.94 0.40 -2.33
CA ILE A 154 -14.62 1.04 -2.29
C ILE A 154 -13.53 0.00 -2.51
N GLY A 155 -12.64 0.26 -3.46
CA GLY A 155 -11.48 -0.56 -3.76
C GLY A 155 -10.45 -0.55 -2.64
N ALA A 156 -9.62 -1.60 -2.59
CA ALA A 156 -8.74 -1.88 -1.46
C ALA A 156 -7.69 -0.78 -1.17
N ASP A 157 -7.26 -0.01 -2.17
CA ASP A 157 -6.33 1.12 -1.97
C ASP A 157 -6.97 2.49 -2.26
N VAL A 158 -8.30 2.59 -2.33
CA VAL A 158 -8.93 3.91 -2.35
C VAL A 158 -8.56 4.63 -1.05
N ARG A 159 -7.92 5.78 -1.20
CA ARG A 159 -7.42 6.59 -0.11
C ARG A 159 -8.52 7.49 0.43
N SER A 160 -8.36 7.95 1.67
CA SER A 160 -9.31 8.86 2.32
C SER A 160 -9.67 10.06 1.43
N LEU A 161 -8.68 10.70 0.79
CA LEU A 161 -8.95 11.85 -0.09
C LEU A 161 -9.82 11.50 -1.29
N GLU A 162 -9.49 10.42 -2.00
CA GLU A 162 -10.25 9.94 -3.16
C GLU A 162 -11.70 9.62 -2.76
N ALA A 163 -11.90 9.02 -1.58
CA ALA A 163 -13.22 8.75 -1.03
C ALA A 163 -13.99 10.01 -0.65
N TYR A 164 -13.32 11.03 -0.09
CA TYR A 164 -13.94 12.32 0.25
C TYR A 164 -14.38 13.08 -1.00
N GLU A 165 -13.51 13.15 -2.00
CA GLU A 165 -13.84 13.79 -3.29
C GLU A 165 -15.03 13.10 -3.95
N PHE A 166 -15.05 11.77 -3.95
CA PHE A 166 -16.17 10.99 -4.46
C PHE A 166 -17.47 11.25 -3.67
N ALA A 167 -17.43 11.22 -2.34
CA ALA A 167 -18.60 11.46 -1.51
C ALA A 167 -19.15 12.88 -1.71
N ASN A 168 -18.27 13.88 -1.71
CA ASN A 168 -18.64 15.28 -1.93
C ASN A 168 -19.30 15.49 -3.31
N ALA A 169 -18.75 14.89 -4.36
CA ALA A 169 -19.32 14.96 -5.71
C ALA A 169 -20.72 14.31 -5.82
N ASN A 170 -21.07 13.42 -4.88
CA ASN A 170 -22.35 12.69 -4.84
C ASN A 170 -23.27 13.15 -3.69
N ASN A 171 -23.05 14.37 -3.16
CA ASN A 171 -23.81 14.98 -2.07
C ASN A 171 -23.85 14.10 -0.81
N GLY A 172 -22.76 13.40 -0.52
CA GLY A 172 -22.60 12.53 0.63
C GLY A 172 -21.42 12.93 1.51
N ILE A 173 -21.35 12.28 2.67
CA ILE A 173 -20.20 12.31 3.57
C ILE A 173 -19.76 10.86 3.75
N ILE A 174 -18.45 10.63 3.76
CA ILE A 174 -17.89 9.33 4.11
C ILE A 174 -16.96 9.45 5.32
N VAL A 175 -17.10 8.52 6.26
CA VAL A 175 -16.28 8.48 7.47
C VAL A 175 -14.91 7.90 7.11
N GLY A 176 -13.86 8.72 7.25
CA GLY A 176 -12.48 8.31 7.00
C GLY A 176 -11.48 8.99 7.92
N GLY A 177 -10.19 8.65 7.74
CA GLY A 177 -9.10 9.20 8.55
C GLY A 177 -8.67 10.60 8.13
N ASN A 178 -8.06 11.36 9.05
CA ASN A 178 -7.55 12.71 8.74
C ASN A 178 -6.41 12.69 7.71
N CYS A 179 -5.59 11.64 7.68
CA CYS A 179 -4.50 11.50 6.72
C CYS A 179 -5.04 11.18 5.32
N PRO A 180 -4.86 12.07 4.32
CA PRO A 180 -5.41 11.93 2.97
C PRO A 180 -4.99 10.64 2.24
N THR A 181 -3.79 10.15 2.56
CA THR A 181 -3.12 9.03 1.88
C THR A 181 -3.37 7.66 2.51
N VAL A 182 -4.10 7.57 3.63
CA VAL A 182 -4.46 6.29 4.24
C VAL A 182 -5.45 5.56 3.33
N ALA A 183 -5.21 4.27 3.05
CA ALA A 183 -6.17 3.42 2.36
C ALA A 183 -7.40 3.19 3.25
N LEU A 184 -8.55 3.71 2.83
CA LEU A 184 -9.78 3.72 3.63
C LEU A 184 -10.26 2.29 3.91
N ALA A 185 -10.40 1.47 2.86
CA ALA A 185 -10.79 0.06 2.96
C ALA A 185 -9.68 -0.87 3.50
N GLY A 186 -8.48 -0.34 3.74
CA GLY A 186 -7.34 -1.08 4.24
C GLY A 186 -7.40 -1.36 5.75
N SER A 187 -6.23 -1.42 6.39
CA SER A 187 -6.11 -1.64 7.83
C SER A 187 -6.77 -0.54 8.68
N TYR A 188 -7.07 0.62 8.10
CA TYR A 188 -7.80 1.70 8.76
C TYR A 188 -9.19 1.25 9.20
N SER A 189 -10.09 0.93 8.27
CA SER A 189 -11.45 0.48 8.62
C SER A 189 -11.43 -0.92 9.24
N GLN A 190 -10.55 -1.82 8.79
CA GLN A 190 -10.43 -3.18 9.36
C GLN A 190 -9.93 -3.18 10.81
N GLY A 191 -9.18 -2.15 11.22
CA GLY A 191 -8.70 -1.94 12.59
C GLY A 191 -9.59 -1.04 13.44
N GLY A 192 -10.74 -0.59 12.92
CA GLY A 192 -11.67 0.33 13.59
C GLY A 192 -11.77 1.68 12.88
N GLY A 193 -10.67 2.46 12.89
CA GLY A 193 -10.58 3.74 12.17
C GLY A 193 -11.29 4.90 12.87
N HIS A 194 -10.52 5.83 13.45
CA HIS A 194 -11.09 7.04 14.05
C HIS A 194 -11.29 8.15 12.99
N SER A 195 -12.31 8.99 13.18
CA SER A 195 -12.64 10.07 12.23
C SER A 195 -13.11 11.33 12.94
N PRO A 196 -12.84 12.54 12.42
CA PRO A 196 -13.49 13.77 12.86
C PRO A 196 -15.03 13.68 12.80
N TYR A 197 -15.57 12.83 11.93
CA TYR A 197 -17.02 12.62 11.75
C TYR A 197 -17.62 11.55 12.67
N HIS A 198 -16.82 10.90 13.54
CA HIS A 198 -17.30 9.77 14.35
C HIS A 198 -18.49 10.12 15.26
N LYS A 199 -18.55 11.35 15.78
CA LYS A 199 -19.69 11.79 16.63
C LYS A 199 -20.99 12.07 15.86
N ILE A 200 -20.92 12.20 14.53
CA ILE A 200 -22.07 12.57 13.69
C ILE A 200 -22.73 11.31 13.11
N TRP A 201 -22.02 10.18 13.09
CA TRP A 201 -22.55 8.91 12.61
C TRP A 201 -23.05 8.03 13.77
N PRO A 202 -24.37 7.89 13.99
CA PRO A 202 -24.91 7.06 15.06
C PRO A 202 -24.72 5.58 14.71
N GLY A 203 -23.66 4.97 15.25
CA GLY A 203 -23.36 3.55 15.05
C GLY A 203 -21.98 3.10 15.54
N GLY A 204 -21.22 3.98 16.21
CA GLY A 204 -20.00 3.66 16.94
C GLY A 204 -20.24 3.50 18.42
#